data_AF-A0A9D3W8B5-F1
#
_entry.id   AF-A0A9D3W8B5-F1
#
_cell.length_a   1.000
_cell.length_b   1.000
_cell.length_c   1.000
_cell.angle_alpha   90.00
_cell.angle_beta   90.00
_cell.angle_gamma   90.00
#
_symmetry.space_group_name_H-M   'P 1'
#
loop_
_entity.id
_entity.type
_entity.pdbx_description
1 polymer ?
#
loop_
_entity_poly.entity_id
_entity_poly.type
_entity_poly.pdbx_seq_one_letter_code
_entity_poly.pdbx_strand_id
1 'polypeptide(L)'
;MELTVVIKLLGRNIGYNTLHNRITSLWKPISSFHLMDIENGYYLVRFLNRTDFDRVLTQGPWIIFGQYPIVQPWTKEFSPMQPYPSVVLIVEAIGGLVGKVVKLDLQTDNRSRGRLLALRFT
;
A
#
# COMPACT_ATOMS: atom_id res chain seq x y z
N MET A 1 5.98 -14.21 8.46
CA MET A 1 5.11 -13.13 8.97
C MET A 1 3.93 -13.05 8.03
N GLU A 2 2.80 -13.68 8.38
CA GLU A 2 1.70 -13.91 7.42
C GLU A 2 0.63 -12.82 7.44
N LEU A 3 0.60 -11.96 8.47
CA LEU A 3 -0.42 -10.93 8.68
C LEU A 3 0.18 -9.50 8.71
N THR A 4 1.15 -9.24 7.82
CA THR A 4 1.80 -7.93 7.73
C THR A 4 1.48 -7.27 6.40
N VAL A 5 1.13 -5.99 6.44
CA VAL A 5 0.89 -5.13 5.29
C VAL A 5 1.98 -4.08 5.22
N VAL A 6 2.44 -3.77 4.01
CA VAL A 6 3.31 -2.62 3.73
C VAL A 6 2.45 -1.47 3.22
N ILE A 7 2.65 -0.31 3.81
CA ILE A 7 2.08 0.96 3.37
C ILE A 7 3.20 1.85 2.87
N LYS A 8 3.07 2.40 1.66
CA LYS A 8 3.91 3.51 1.19
C LYS A 8 3.07 4.75 1.00
N LEU A 9 3.43 5.83 1.67
CA LEU A 9 2.80 7.14 1.46
C LEU A 9 3.53 7.88 0.33
N LEU A 10 2.82 8.19 -0.75
CA LEU A 10 3.34 8.97 -1.87
C LEU A 10 3.02 10.44 -1.65
N GLY A 11 3.98 11.19 -1.08
CA GLY A 11 3.85 12.63 -0.91
C GLY A 11 4.48 13.14 0.38
N ARG A 12 3.69 13.85 1.19
CA ARG A 12 4.16 14.48 2.44
C ARG A 12 4.51 13.42 3.48
N ASN A 13 5.65 13.60 4.14
CA ASN A 13 5.99 12.80 5.32
C ASN A 13 4.96 13.09 6.42
N ILE A 14 4.33 12.04 6.94
CA ILE A 14 3.34 12.12 8.00
C ILE A 14 3.99 11.53 9.25
N GLY A 15 3.96 12.29 10.35
CA GLY A 15 4.51 11.82 11.63
C GLY A 15 3.83 10.53 12.10
N TYR A 16 4.61 9.63 12.71
CA TYR A 16 4.17 8.29 13.15
C TYR A 16 2.84 8.32 13.91
N ASN A 17 2.72 9.18 14.93
CA ASN A 17 1.53 9.25 15.76
C ASN A 17 0.28 9.71 14.98
N THR A 18 0.47 10.66 14.06
CA THR A 18 -0.58 11.17 13.18
C THR A 18 -1.06 10.08 12.22
N LEU A 19 -0.12 9.32 11.65
CA LEU A 19 -0.44 8.20 10.77
C LEU A 19 -1.17 7.10 11.55
N HIS A 20 -0.66 6.72 12.72
CA HIS A 20 -1.25 5.70 13.59
C HIS A 20 -2.70 6.04 13.95
N ASN A 21 -2.95 7.27 14.41
CA ASN A 21 -4.30 7.72 14.77
C ASN A 21 -5.24 7.73 13.55
N ARG A 22 -4.74 8.20 12.40
CA ARG A 22 -5.53 8.24 11.17
C ARG A 22 -5.91 6.84 10.68
N ILE A 23 -4.94 5.93 10.64
CA ILE A 23 -5.14 4.55 10.22
C ILE A 23 -6.08 3.83 11.18
N THR A 24 -5.91 4.01 12.50
CA THR A 24 -6.80 3.41 13.52
C THR A 24 -8.25 3.88 13.32
N SER A 25 -8.45 5.18 13.09
CA SER A 25 -9.78 5.73 12.85
C SER A 25 -10.37 5.30 11.50
N LEU A 26 -9.53 5.07 10.49
CA LEU A 26 -9.96 4.72 9.14
C LEU A 26 -10.33 3.24 9.03
N TRP A 27 -9.48 2.36 9.54
CA TRP A 27 -9.66 0.91 9.44
C TRP A 27 -10.54 0.33 10.53
N LYS A 28 -10.67 1.03 11.68
CA LYS A 28 -11.45 0.58 12.85
C LYS A 28 -11.24 -0.92 13.13
N PRO A 29 -9.99 -1.35 13.32
CA PRO A 29 -9.66 -2.75 13.43
C PRO A 29 -10.31 -3.36 14.68
N ILE A 30 -10.66 -4.64 14.59
CA ILE A 30 -11.24 -5.40 15.70
C ILE A 30 -10.20 -5.56 16.81
N SER A 31 -8.94 -5.78 16.44
CA SER A 31 -7.83 -5.96 17.37
C SER A 31 -6.76 -4.88 17.20
N SER A 32 -5.91 -4.72 18.21
CA SER A 32 -4.75 -3.86 18.09
C SER A 32 -3.82 -4.35 16.96
N PHE A 33 -3.08 -3.41 16.38
CA PHE A 33 -2.06 -3.68 15.38
C PHE A 33 -0.77 -2.98 15.78
N HIS A 34 0.35 -3.46 15.25
CA HIS A 34 1.64 -2.82 15.42
C HIS A 34 2.02 -2.09 14.15
N LEU A 35 2.11 -0.76 14.23
CA LEU A 35 2.71 0.07 13.19
C LEU A 35 4.21 0.15 13.44
N MET A 36 5.01 -0.08 12.39
CA MET A 36 6.46 0.06 12.43
C MET A 36 6.87 0.97 11.29
N ASP A 37 7.55 2.06 11.62
CA ASP A 37 8.28 2.86 10.64
C ASP A 37 9.48 2.07 10.14
N ILE A 38 9.72 2.10 8.82
CA ILE A 38 10.95 1.58 8.25
C ILE A 38 11.85 2.75 7.84
N GLU A 39 11.88 3.05 6.54
CA GLU A 39 12.67 4.08 5.88
C GLU A 39 11.97 4.42 4.57
N ASN A 40 12.34 5.56 3.96
CA ASN A 40 11.84 5.97 2.64
C ASN A 40 10.29 6.06 2.54
N GLY A 41 9.65 6.43 3.66
CA GLY A 41 8.20 6.57 3.77
C GLY A 41 7.41 5.26 3.70
N TYR A 42 8.08 4.12 3.95
CA TYR A 42 7.44 2.83 4.15
C TYR A 42 7.11 2.59 5.61
N TYR A 43 5.92 2.05 5.83
CA TYR A 43 5.43 1.61 7.13
C TYR A 43 4.96 0.17 7.04
N LEU A 44 5.25 -0.63 8.06
CA LEU A 44 4.67 -1.96 8.22
C LEU A 44 3.53 -1.88 9.21
N VAL A 45 2.42 -2.53 8.87
CA VAL A 45 1.35 -2.81 9.81
C VAL A 45 1.26 -4.30 10.02
N ARG A 46 1.58 -4.75 11.22
CA ARG A 46 1.37 -6.13 11.65
C ARG A 46 0.03 -6.23 12.38
N PHE A 47 -0.89 -6.98 11.82
CA PHE A 47 -2.17 -7.26 12.43
C PHE A 47 -2.08 -8.48 13.34
N LEU A 48 -2.85 -8.44 14.45
CA LEU A 48 -3.06 -9.61 15.29
C LEU A 48 -4.16 -10.52 14.74
N ASN A 49 -5.17 -9.93 14.10
CA ASN A 49 -6.32 -10.64 13.56
C ASN A 49 -6.25 -10.70 12.03
N ARG A 50 -6.42 -11.90 11.49
CA ARG A 50 -6.49 -12.12 10.04
C ARG A 50 -7.69 -11.42 9.41
N THR A 51 -8.82 -11.32 10.10
CA THR A 51 -10.00 -10.60 9.59
C THR A 51 -9.70 -9.13 9.34
N ASP A 52 -8.91 -8.48 10.21
CA ASP A 52 -8.52 -7.07 10.01
C ASP A 52 -7.55 -6.94 8.83
N PHE A 53 -6.60 -7.87 8.69
CA PHE A 53 -5.69 -7.95 7.55
C PHE A 53 -6.43 -8.06 6.21
N ASP A 54 -7.33 -9.04 6.09
CA ASP A 54 -8.11 -9.27 4.87
C ASP A 54 -9.04 -8.06 4.58
N ARG A 55 -9.62 -7.43 5.60
CA ARG A 55 -10.42 -6.20 5.41
C ARG A 55 -9.60 -5.05 4.87
N VAL A 56 -8.41 -4.81 5.40
CA VAL A 56 -7.53 -3.74 4.92
C VAL A 56 -7.12 -3.96 3.47
N LEU A 57 -6.97 -5.21 3.03
CA LEU A 57 -6.64 -5.49 1.63
C LEU A 57 -7.85 -5.45 0.69
N THR A 58 -9.05 -5.76 1.18
CA THR A 58 -10.25 -5.92 0.34
C THR A 58 -11.18 -4.72 0.32
N GLN A 59 -11.21 -3.91 1.39
CA GLN A 59 -12.18 -2.81 1.52
C GLN A 59 -11.79 -1.51 0.79
N GLY A 60 -10.86 -1.60 -0.16
CA GLY A 60 -10.70 -0.58 -1.19
C GLY A 60 -9.53 0.39 -0.97
N PRO A 61 -9.45 1.44 -1.80
CA PRO A 61 -8.38 2.41 -1.74
C PRO A 61 -8.54 3.31 -0.51
N TRP A 62 -7.65 3.15 0.45
CA TRP A 62 -7.62 3.98 1.65
C TRP A 62 -7.10 5.36 1.31
N ILE A 63 -7.84 6.43 1.62
CA ILE A 63 -7.36 7.80 1.44
C ILE A 63 -6.83 8.33 2.78
N ILE A 64 -5.51 8.54 2.83
CA ILE A 64 -4.81 9.06 4.01
C ILE A 64 -4.35 10.49 3.67
N PHE A 65 -4.95 11.49 4.33
CA PHE A 65 -4.65 12.91 4.10
C PHE A 65 -4.72 13.37 2.63
N GLY A 66 -5.70 12.87 1.87
CA GLY A 66 -5.88 13.21 0.46
C GLY A 66 -4.86 12.57 -0.48
N GLN A 67 -4.03 11.66 0.03
CA GLN A 67 -3.10 10.84 -0.75
C GLN A 67 -3.59 9.39 -0.78
N TYR A 68 -3.28 8.69 -1.87
CA TYR A 68 -3.51 7.27 -2.03
C TYR A 68 -2.24 6.51 -1.61
N PRO A 69 -2.15 5.98 -0.37
CA PRO A 69 -1.14 5.01 0.00
C PRO A 69 -1.14 3.80 -0.94
N ILE A 70 0.06 3.32 -1.25
CA ILE A 70 0.22 1.97 -1.76
C ILE A 70 0.07 1.02 -0.57
N VAL A 71 -0.87 0.09 -0.65
CA VAL A 71 -1.13 -0.90 0.40
C VAL A 71 -0.98 -2.28 -0.22
N GLN A 72 -0.10 -3.11 0.34
CA GLN A 72 0.12 -4.47 -0.16
C GLN A 72 0.50 -5.45 0.96
N PRO A 73 0.26 -6.76 0.79
CA PRO A 73 0.83 -7.77 1.68
C PRO A 73 2.36 -7.68 1.70
N TRP A 74 2.96 -7.87 2.87
CA TRP A 74 4.41 -8.00 2.97
C TRP A 74 4.87 -9.30 2.31
N THR A 75 5.91 -9.21 1.49
CA THR A 75 6.53 -10.36 0.81
C THR A 75 8.02 -10.41 1.15
N LYS A 76 8.64 -11.59 1.05
CA LYS A 76 10.09 -11.76 1.25
C LYS A 76 10.93 -10.97 0.24
N GLU A 77 10.35 -10.62 -0.89
CA GLU A 77 10.99 -9.85 -1.97
C GLU A 77 10.90 -8.33 -1.74
N PHE A 78 10.21 -7.90 -0.68
CA PHE A 78 10.12 -6.49 -0.34
C PHE A 78 11.49 -5.92 0.07
N SER A 79 11.93 -4.87 -0.62
CA SER A 79 13.14 -4.11 -0.28
C SER A 79 12.81 -2.63 -0.02
N PRO A 80 13.04 -2.11 1.19
CA PRO A 80 12.77 -0.70 1.52
C PRO A 80 13.71 0.27 0.80
N MET A 81 14.82 -0.23 0.24
CA MET A 81 15.77 0.56 -0.55
C MET A 81 15.20 0.95 -1.93
N GLN A 82 14.14 0.29 -2.39
CA GLN A 82 13.53 0.62 -3.67
C GLN A 82 12.51 1.78 -3.51
N PRO A 83 12.55 2.79 -4.40
CA PRO A 83 11.63 3.92 -4.33
C PRO A 83 10.17 3.49 -4.54
N TYR A 84 9.92 2.39 -5.24
CA TYR A 84 8.61 1.80 -5.42
C TYR A 84 8.72 0.29 -5.23
N PRO A 85 7.72 -0.38 -4.65
CA PRO A 85 7.73 -1.83 -4.65
C PRO A 85 7.58 -2.34 -6.09
N SER A 86 8.28 -3.43 -6.40
CA SER A 86 8.25 -4.09 -7.72
C SER A 86 6.84 -4.48 -8.17
N VAL A 87 5.94 -4.73 -7.21
CA VAL A 87 4.52 -4.95 -7.44
C VAL A 87 3.75 -3.85 -6.73
N VAL A 88 3.15 -2.92 -7.47
CA VAL A 88 2.19 -1.96 -6.90
C VAL A 88 0.78 -2.50 -7.13
N LEU A 89 0.06 -2.77 -6.03
CA LEU A 89 -1.38 -2.96 -6.06
C LEU A 89 -2.05 -1.58 -6.08
N ILE A 90 -2.32 -1.03 -7.27
CA ILE A 90 -3.21 0.13 -7.36
C ILE A 90 -4.63 -0.42 -7.27
N VAL A 91 -5.32 -0.16 -6.15
CA VAL A 91 -6.74 -0.48 -6.02
C VAL A 91 -7.53 0.59 -6.77
N GLU A 92 -7.62 0.48 -8.08
CA GLU A 92 -8.58 1.25 -8.86
C GLU A 92 -9.96 0.60 -8.67
N ALA A 93 -10.75 1.16 -7.76
CA ALA A 93 -12.19 0.90 -7.70
C ALA A 93 -12.89 1.62 -8.87
N ILE A 94 -12.65 1.17 -10.11
CA ILE A 94 -13.51 1.54 -11.24
C ILE A 94 -14.74 0.62 -11.16
N GLY A 95 -15.86 1.18 -10.70
CA GLY A 95 -17.21 0.69 -10.96
C GLY A 95 -17.45 -0.82 -10.80
N GLY A 96 -17.76 -1.27 -9.58
CA GLY A 96 -18.67 -2.41 -9.37
C GLY A 96 -18.14 -3.83 -9.57
N LEU A 97 -16.87 -4.05 -9.92
CA LEU A 97 -16.29 -5.39 -10.03
C LEU A 97 -15.03 -5.53 -9.17
N VAL A 98 -15.25 -6.04 -7.95
CA VAL A 98 -14.20 -6.66 -7.14
C VAL A 98 -13.51 -7.73 -7.99
N GLY A 99 -12.19 -7.63 -8.17
CA GLY A 99 -11.40 -8.78 -8.61
C GLY A 99 -10.37 -8.61 -9.73
N LYS A 100 -9.92 -7.39 -10.10
CA LYS A 100 -8.74 -7.27 -10.97
C LYS A 100 -7.62 -6.51 -10.28
N VAL A 101 -6.77 -7.29 -9.60
CA VAL A 101 -5.44 -6.85 -9.17
C VAL A 101 -4.64 -6.49 -10.43
N VAL A 102 -4.53 -5.20 -10.72
CA VAL A 102 -3.59 -4.73 -11.73
C VAL A 102 -2.21 -4.81 -11.09
N LYS A 103 -1.45 -5.86 -11.44
CA LYS A 103 -0.02 -5.92 -11.17
C LYS A 103 0.62 -4.84 -12.05
N LEU A 104 0.84 -3.66 -11.48
CA LEU A 104 1.68 -2.67 -12.15
C LEU A 104 3.13 -3.08 -11.89
N ASP A 105 3.72 -3.74 -12.89
CA ASP A 105 5.15 -4.05 -12.91
C ASP A 105 5.90 -2.73 -13.17
N LEU A 106 6.44 -2.14 -12.10
CA LEU A 106 7.31 -0.97 -12.18
C LEU A 106 8.76 -1.43 -12.09
N GLN A 107 9.21 -2.24 -13.05
CA GLN A 107 10.65 -2.36 -13.32
C GLN A 107 11.18 -1.00 -13.82
N THR A 108 11.55 -0.12 -12.88
CA THR A 108 12.36 1.07 -13.16
C THR A 108 13.80 0.61 -13.33
N ASP A 109 14.16 0.20 -14.54
CA ASP A 109 15.57 0.17 -14.97
C ASP A 109 16.08 1.62 -14.96
N ASN A 110 16.95 1.92 -14.01
CA ASN A 110 17.54 3.24 -13.78
C ASN A 110 18.61 3.61 -14.83
N ARG A 111 18.35 3.37 -16.13
CA ARG A 111 19.31 3.77 -17.16
C ARG A 111 18.75 4.35 -18.45
N SER A 112 17.44 4.33 -18.68
CA SER A 112 16.93 4.78 -19.99
C SER A 112 15.70 5.69 -19.85
N ARG A 113 15.96 6.98 -20.01
CA ARG A 113 14.97 8.04 -20.19
C ARG A 113 13.95 7.66 -21.28
N GLY A 114 12.67 7.74 -20.93
CA GLY A 114 11.57 8.00 -21.87
C GLY A 114 10.82 6.78 -22.40
N ARG A 115 9.61 6.55 -21.86
CA ARG A 115 8.36 6.29 -22.62
C ARG A 115 7.22 6.01 -21.66
N LEU A 116 6.26 6.93 -21.62
CA LEU A 116 4.94 6.70 -21.02
C LEU A 116 4.16 5.79 -21.97
N LEU A 117 3.85 4.56 -21.54
CA LEU A 117 2.91 3.70 -22.25
C LEU A 117 1.49 4.10 -21.84
N ALA A 118 0.81 4.81 -22.74
CA ALA A 118 -0.62 5.07 -22.66
C ALA A 118 -1.38 3.74 -22.76
N LEU A 119 -2.21 3.46 -21.75
CA LEU A 119 -3.14 2.33 -21.74
C LEU A 119 -4.21 2.56 -22.82
N ARG A 120 -4.24 1.69 -23.83
CA ARG A 120 -5.39 1.55 -24.75
C ARG A 120 -6.36 0.53 -24.15
N PHE A 121 -7.59 0.97 -23.92
CA PHE A 121 -8.71 0.11 -23.57
C PHE A 121 -9.38 -0.36 -24.86
N THR A 122 -9.67 -1.67 -24.94
CA THR A 122 -10.68 -2.22 -25.86
C THR A 122 -11.81 -2.81 -25.04
#